data_AF-A0A7C4I5G3-F1
#
_entry.id   AF-A0A7C4I5G3-F1
#
_cell.length_a   1.000
_cell.length_b   1.000
_cell.length_c   1.000
_cell.angle_alpha   90.00
_cell.angle_beta   90.00
_cell.angle_gamma   90.00
#
_symmetry.space_group_name_H-M   'P 1'
#
loop_
_entity.id
_entity.type
_entity.pdbx_description
1 polymer ?
#
loop_
_entity_poly.entity_id
_entity_poly.type
_entity_poly.pdbx_seq_one_letter_code
_entity_poly.pdbx_strand_id
1 'polypeptide(L)'
;MIEPHVHVAWAPYGAGVLCAAFWLVQGRHVYGWFTGARGAAYPACFFALEDYYADDETVFYRSAQNDVHGPWLIVTADGEVPIGQEPVPPELCAELEREQDAFVHEWLFYRDEPGHADDAVELRERGIPLREVNLRPKKLAKLQPGADVETYTSVGADLNVIVFLSGRWPLDYVVR
;
A
#
# COMPACT_ATOMS: atom_id res chain seq x y z
N MET A 1 13.54 1.45 16.49
CA MET A 1 12.34 1.72 15.68
C MET A 1 12.71 1.33 14.27
N ILE A 2 11.96 0.41 13.66
CA ILE A 2 12.16 0.03 12.26
C ILE A 2 11.50 1.14 11.44
N GLU A 3 12.24 1.79 10.55
CA GLU A 3 11.68 2.86 9.72
C GLU A 3 10.88 2.24 8.56
N PRO A 4 9.62 2.65 8.34
CA PRO A 4 8.83 2.15 7.23
C PRO A 4 9.37 2.66 5.89
N HIS A 5 9.49 1.75 4.94
CA HIS A 5 9.63 2.09 3.54
C HIS A 5 8.27 2.39 2.94
N VAL A 6 8.23 3.30 1.97
CA VAL A 6 7.01 3.78 1.32
C VAL A 6 7.17 3.73 -0.19
N HIS A 7 6.11 3.31 -0.87
CA HIS A 7 5.95 3.48 -2.31
C HIS A 7 4.55 4.01 -2.63
N VAL A 8 4.48 5.02 -3.48
CA VAL A 8 3.23 5.59 -4.00
C VAL A 8 3.31 5.67 -5.51
N ALA A 9 2.26 5.24 -6.19
CA ALA A 9 2.03 5.41 -7.61
C ALA A 9 0.67 6.08 -7.82
N TRP A 10 0.66 7.20 -8.54
CA TRP A 10 -0.50 8.06 -8.67
C TRP A 10 -0.68 8.56 -10.10
N ALA A 11 -1.91 8.45 -10.61
CA ALA A 11 -2.31 8.90 -11.94
C ALA A 11 -3.34 10.04 -11.79
N PRO A 12 -2.94 11.33 -11.89
CA PRO A 12 -3.81 12.48 -11.60
C PRO A 12 -5.11 12.50 -12.41
N TYR A 13 -5.04 12.11 -13.67
CA TYR A 13 -6.19 12.09 -14.59
C TYR A 13 -6.73 10.69 -14.86
N GLY A 14 -6.14 9.67 -14.22
CA GLY A 14 -6.56 8.27 -14.30
C GLY A 14 -7.37 7.87 -13.06
N ALA A 15 -7.10 6.68 -12.53
CA ALA A 15 -7.74 6.14 -11.34
C ALA A 15 -7.24 6.78 -10.02
N GLY A 16 -6.47 7.88 -10.05
CA GLY A 16 -5.92 8.48 -8.83
C GLY A 16 -4.83 7.60 -8.22
N VAL A 17 -4.98 7.19 -6.96
CA VAL A 17 -4.00 6.33 -6.28
C VAL A 17 -4.04 4.92 -6.89
N LEU A 18 -3.03 4.59 -7.71
CA LEU A 18 -2.87 3.27 -8.31
C LEU A 18 -2.31 2.28 -7.29
N CYS A 19 -1.37 2.75 -6.47
CA CYS A 19 -0.80 2.01 -5.35
C CYS A 19 -0.31 3.01 -4.30
N ALA A 20 -0.57 2.74 -3.04
CA ALA A 20 0.09 3.36 -1.91
C ALA A 20 0.38 2.25 -0.90
N ALA A 21 1.65 2.04 -0.61
CA ALA A 21 2.12 0.95 0.22
C ALA A 21 3.19 1.43 1.19
N PHE A 22 3.20 0.86 2.39
CA PHE A 22 4.36 0.91 3.27
C PHE A 22 4.74 -0.51 3.71
N TRP A 23 6.00 -0.68 4.10
CA TRP A 23 6.48 -1.94 4.65
C TRP A 23 7.65 -1.76 5.61
N LEU A 24 7.77 -2.73 6.51
CA LEU A 24 8.82 -2.89 7.50
C LEU A 24 9.59 -4.17 7.17
N VAL A 25 10.91 -4.14 7.37
CA VAL A 25 11.77 -5.31 7.24
C VAL A 25 12.16 -5.77 8.64
N GLN A 26 11.88 -7.04 8.95
CA GLN A 26 12.30 -7.66 10.21
C GLN A 26 13.03 -8.98 9.91
N GLY A 27 14.35 -8.95 10.03
CA GLY A 27 15.20 -10.08 9.67
C GLY A 27 15.06 -10.39 8.18
N ARG A 28 14.56 -11.59 7.86
CA ARG A 28 14.34 -12.05 6.47
C ARG A 28 12.92 -11.82 5.95
N HIS A 29 12.02 -11.30 6.79
CA HIS A 29 10.61 -11.14 6.49
C HIS A 29 10.26 -9.68 6.18
N VAL A 30 9.22 -9.48 5.38
CA VAL A 30 8.65 -8.16 5.09
C VAL A 30 7.20 -8.13 5.53
N TYR A 31 6.79 -7.08 6.24
CA TYR A 31 5.41 -6.89 6.68
C TYR A 31 4.95 -5.50 6.28
N GLY A 32 3.70 -5.33 5.91
CA GLY A 32 3.24 -4.02 5.49
C GLY A 32 1.76 -3.95 5.20
N TRP A 33 1.40 -2.88 4.52
CA TRP A 33 0.05 -2.60 4.10
C TRP A 33 0.06 -1.91 2.75
N PHE A 34 -0.98 -2.15 1.96
CA PHE A 34 -1.21 -1.40 0.73
C PHE A 34 -2.68 -1.08 0.52
N THR A 35 -2.92 -0.03 -0.26
CA THR A 35 -4.20 0.28 -0.92
C THR A 35 -3.93 0.72 -2.35
N GLY A 36 -4.92 0.60 -3.22
CA GLY A 36 -4.81 1.09 -4.59
C GLY A 36 -5.99 0.70 -5.44
N ALA A 37 -6.03 1.22 -6.66
CA ALA A 37 -7.13 0.97 -7.59
C ALA A 37 -7.19 -0.50 -8.05
N ARG A 38 -8.40 -1.06 -8.04
CA ARG A 38 -8.80 -2.30 -8.71
C ARG A 38 -10.14 -2.06 -9.41
N GLY A 39 -10.12 -1.71 -10.68
CA GLY A 39 -11.29 -1.26 -11.41
C GLY A 39 -11.93 -0.03 -10.75
N ALA A 40 -13.13 -0.21 -10.17
CA ALA A 40 -13.85 0.85 -9.47
C ALA A 40 -13.69 0.79 -7.94
N ALA A 41 -12.94 -0.17 -7.41
CA ALA A 41 -12.74 -0.36 -5.97
C ALA A 41 -11.31 0.00 -5.55
N TYR A 42 -11.13 0.23 -4.24
CA TYR A 42 -9.82 0.47 -3.64
C TYR A 42 -9.57 -0.51 -2.49
N PRO A 43 -9.25 -1.79 -2.78
CA PRO A 43 -8.94 -2.75 -1.74
C PRO A 43 -7.74 -2.27 -0.92
N ALA A 44 -7.85 -2.45 0.39
CA ALA A 44 -6.78 -2.23 1.34
C ALA A 44 -6.57 -3.49 2.17
N CYS A 45 -5.31 -3.91 2.33
CA CYS A 45 -4.98 -5.06 3.17
C CYS A 45 -3.54 -4.99 3.68
N PHE A 46 -3.35 -5.63 4.82
CA PHE A 46 -2.03 -5.96 5.35
C PHE A 46 -1.44 -7.14 4.58
N PHE A 47 -0.12 -7.23 4.56
CA PHE A 47 0.60 -8.34 3.97
C PHE A 47 1.80 -8.76 4.79
N ALA A 48 2.21 -10.01 4.58
CA ALA A 48 3.45 -10.57 5.08
C ALA A 48 4.12 -11.35 3.95
N LEU A 49 5.42 -11.10 3.73
CA LEU A 49 6.28 -11.88 2.86
C LEU A 49 7.27 -12.62 3.76
N GLU A 50 6.99 -13.90 3.99
CA GLU A 50 7.86 -14.76 4.76
C GLU A 50 9.07 -15.15 3.90
N ASP A 51 10.26 -15.13 4.50
CA ASP A 51 11.53 -15.54 3.86
C ASP A 51 11.88 -14.77 2.58
N TYR A 52 11.38 -13.54 2.45
CA TYR A 52 11.63 -12.67 1.30
C TYR A 52 13.11 -12.40 1.02
N TYR A 53 13.91 -12.19 2.08
CA TYR A 53 15.36 -11.98 1.96
C TYR A 53 16.20 -13.24 2.23
N ALA A 54 15.59 -14.43 2.15
CA ALA A 54 16.29 -15.71 2.23
C ALA A 54 16.46 -16.34 0.85
N ASP A 55 17.27 -17.39 0.78
CA ASP A 55 17.41 -18.24 -0.42
C ASP A 55 16.19 -19.19 -0.60
N ASP A 56 15.29 -19.23 0.40
CA ASP A 56 14.07 -20.04 0.41
C ASP A 56 12.97 -19.42 -0.47
N GLU A 57 11.92 -20.20 -0.75
CA GLU A 57 10.76 -19.69 -1.47
C GLU A 57 9.99 -18.67 -0.60
N THR A 58 9.77 -17.47 -1.13
CA THR A 58 8.97 -16.45 -0.44
C THR A 58 7.50 -16.85 -0.39
N VAL A 59 6.94 -16.92 0.82
CA VAL A 59 5.51 -17.14 1.01
C VAL A 59 4.78 -15.80 1.16
N PHE A 60 3.80 -15.55 0.29
CA PHE A 60 3.00 -14.33 0.32
C PHE A 60 1.70 -14.57 1.08
N TYR A 61 1.50 -13.82 2.14
CA TYR A 61 0.23 -13.73 2.86
C TYR A 61 -0.37 -12.33 2.76
N ARG A 62 -1.70 -12.25 2.77
CA ARG A 62 -2.43 -11.00 2.95
C ARG A 62 -3.61 -11.18 3.87
N SER A 63 -3.98 -10.12 4.58
CA SER A 63 -5.24 -10.09 5.31
C SER A 63 -6.40 -10.09 4.32
N ALA A 64 -7.51 -10.75 4.67
CA ALA A 64 -8.71 -10.80 3.83
C ALA A 64 -9.36 -9.42 3.69
N GLN A 65 -9.20 -8.58 4.71
CA GLN A 65 -9.76 -7.25 4.84
C GLN A 65 -8.69 -6.27 5.36
N ASN A 66 -9.05 -5.00 5.51
CA ASN A 66 -8.17 -3.99 6.08
C ASN A 66 -8.04 -4.10 7.62
N ASP A 67 -7.63 -5.27 8.11
CA ASP A 67 -7.55 -5.62 9.52
C ASP A 67 -6.40 -6.62 9.72
N VAL A 68 -5.37 -6.24 10.49
CA VAL A 68 -4.18 -7.08 10.73
C VAL A 68 -4.51 -8.30 11.60
N HIS A 69 -5.53 -8.18 12.46
CA HIS A 69 -5.99 -9.22 13.38
C HIS A 69 -7.13 -10.07 12.79
N GLY A 70 -7.58 -9.72 11.58
CA GLY A 70 -8.62 -10.43 10.86
C GLY A 70 -8.15 -11.75 10.23
N PRO A 71 -9.00 -12.40 9.43
CA PRO A 71 -8.62 -13.60 8.69
C PRO A 71 -7.50 -13.33 7.69
N TRP A 72 -6.56 -14.26 7.57
CA TRP A 72 -5.46 -14.20 6.61
C TRP A 72 -5.59 -15.25 5.50
N LEU A 73 -4.98 -14.94 4.36
CA LEU A 73 -4.95 -15.76 3.17
C LEU A 73 -3.49 -15.97 2.75
N ILE A 74 -3.11 -17.19 2.38
CA ILE A 74 -1.91 -17.43 1.58
C ILE A 74 -2.26 -17.19 0.11
N VAL A 75 -1.41 -16.43 -0.59
CA VAL A 75 -1.57 -16.07 -2.00
C VAL A 75 -0.65 -16.93 -2.85
N THR A 76 -1.24 -17.76 -3.70
CA THR A 76 -0.54 -18.71 -4.58
C THR A 76 -0.85 -18.40 -6.05
N ALA A 77 -0.15 -19.06 -6.98
CA ALA A 77 -0.47 -18.96 -8.40
C ALA A 77 -1.87 -19.48 -8.74
N ASP A 78 -2.39 -20.44 -7.97
CA ASP A 78 -3.70 -21.07 -8.18
C ASP A 78 -4.85 -20.31 -7.49
N GLY A 79 -4.53 -19.24 -6.74
CA GLY A 79 -5.49 -18.43 -6.00
C GLY A 79 -5.13 -18.30 -4.52
N GLU A 80 -6.15 -18.06 -3.70
CA GLU A 80 -6.00 -17.69 -2.30
C GLU A 80 -6.62 -18.74 -1.38
N VAL A 81 -5.91 -19.12 -0.31
CA VAL A 81 -6.36 -20.12 0.65
C VAL A 81 -6.38 -19.52 2.06
N PRO A 82 -7.50 -19.62 2.81
CA PRO A 82 -7.54 -19.19 4.21
C PRO A 82 -6.54 -19.92 5.09
N ILE A 83 -5.87 -19.18 5.97
CA ILE A 83 -4.98 -19.71 6.99
C ILE A 83 -5.56 -19.44 8.39
N GLY A 84 -5.24 -20.33 9.34
CA GLY A 84 -5.83 -20.31 10.68
C GLY A 84 -5.14 -19.40 11.70
N GLN A 85 -3.98 -18.82 11.35
CA GLN A 85 -3.24 -17.91 12.22
C GLN A 85 -2.76 -16.70 11.43
N GLU A 86 -2.61 -15.55 12.10
CA GLU A 86 -1.93 -14.39 11.53
C GLU A 86 -0.44 -14.70 11.32
N PRO A 87 0.14 -14.42 10.15
CA PRO A 87 1.56 -14.64 9.86
C PRO A 87 2.44 -13.52 10.43
N VAL A 88 1.85 -12.52 11.09
CA VAL A 88 2.52 -11.38 11.68
C VAL A 88 2.79 -11.66 13.16
N PRO A 89 4.01 -11.44 13.68
CA PRO A 89 4.28 -11.53 15.11
C PRO A 89 3.39 -10.55 15.92
N PRO A 90 2.85 -10.95 17.10
CA PRO A 90 1.93 -10.12 17.86
C PRO A 90 2.46 -8.71 18.19
N GLU A 91 3.77 -8.59 18.44
CA GLU A 91 4.44 -7.31 18.70
C GLU A 91 4.47 -6.37 17.48
N LEU A 92 4.37 -6.91 16.27
CA LEU A 92 4.34 -6.13 15.03
C LEU A 92 2.93 -5.74 14.62
N CYS A 93 1.87 -6.42 15.06
CA CYS A 93 0.51 -6.07 14.66
C CYS A 93 0.14 -4.64 15.06
N ALA A 94 0.36 -4.27 16.32
CA ALA A 94 0.10 -2.91 16.81
C ALA A 94 1.00 -1.85 16.13
N GLU A 95 2.22 -2.24 15.75
CA GLU A 95 3.12 -1.37 15.00
C GLU A 95 2.62 -1.13 13.58
N LEU A 96 2.15 -2.17 12.88
CA LEU A 96 1.58 -2.05 11.54
C LEU A 96 0.32 -1.19 11.52
N GLU A 97 -0.57 -1.31 12.51
CA GLU A 97 -1.74 -0.43 12.63
C GLU A 97 -1.32 1.02 12.85
N ARG A 98 -0.35 1.25 13.75
CA ARG A 98 0.19 2.59 14.00
C ARG A 98 0.81 3.21 12.75
N GLU A 99 1.58 2.43 12.00
CA GLU A 99 2.21 2.89 10.75
C GLU A 99 1.18 3.07 9.63
N GLN A 100 0.12 2.27 9.59
CA GLN A 100 -1.01 2.49 8.68
C GLN A 100 -1.70 3.82 8.96
N ASP A 101 -2.06 4.09 10.21
CA ASP A 101 -2.71 5.34 10.60
C ASP A 101 -1.82 6.55 10.27
N ALA A 102 -0.53 6.45 10.59
CA ALA A 102 0.44 7.50 10.28
C ALA A 102 0.57 7.70 8.76
N PHE A 103 0.67 6.62 7.99
CA PHE A 103 0.79 6.67 6.54
C PHE A 103 -0.46 7.24 5.88
N VAL A 104 -1.64 6.77 6.24
CA VAL A 104 -2.92 7.29 5.74
C VAL A 104 -3.06 8.76 6.10
N HIS A 105 -2.81 9.14 7.36
CA HIS A 105 -2.91 10.53 7.77
C HIS A 105 -1.90 11.42 7.03
N GLU A 106 -0.69 10.95 6.78
CA GLU A 106 0.33 11.73 6.11
C GLU A 106 0.07 11.85 4.60
N TRP A 107 -0.31 10.75 3.94
CA TRP A 107 -0.29 10.64 2.48
C TRP A 107 -1.66 10.71 1.86
N LEU A 108 -2.68 10.16 2.50
CA LEU A 108 -3.96 9.85 1.86
C LEU A 108 -5.11 10.62 2.49
N PHE A 109 -6.19 10.74 1.74
CA PHE A 109 -7.51 10.98 2.30
C PHE A 109 -8.57 10.25 1.48
N TYR A 110 -9.55 9.69 2.16
CA TYR A 110 -10.68 9.02 1.52
C TYR A 110 -11.82 10.01 1.34
N ARG A 111 -12.52 9.92 0.22
CA ARG A 111 -13.57 10.89 -0.18
C ARG A 111 -14.73 11.02 0.82
N ASP A 112 -15.01 9.94 1.54
CA ASP A 112 -16.14 9.87 2.47
C ASP A 112 -15.72 10.14 3.93
N GLU A 113 -14.44 10.44 4.17
CA GLU A 113 -13.94 10.76 5.50
C GLU A 113 -14.09 12.26 5.83
N PRO A 114 -14.41 12.63 7.08
CA PRO A 114 -14.39 14.02 7.48
C PRO A 114 -12.96 14.59 7.50
N GLY A 115 -12.83 15.92 7.37
CA GLY A 115 -11.56 16.63 7.64
C GLY A 115 -10.60 16.79 6.46
N HIS A 116 -11.02 16.46 5.23
CA HIS A 116 -10.20 16.67 4.01
C HIS A 116 -10.73 17.80 3.10
N ALA A 117 -11.61 18.68 3.61
CA ALA A 117 -12.28 19.69 2.77
C ALA A 117 -11.29 20.61 2.06
N ASP A 118 -10.26 21.07 2.77
CA ASP A 118 -9.21 21.94 2.22
C ASP A 118 -8.38 21.20 1.16
N ASP A 119 -7.97 19.97 1.46
CA ASP A 119 -7.23 19.13 0.51
C ASP A 119 -8.04 18.88 -0.79
N ALA A 120 -9.34 18.67 -0.65
CA ALA A 120 -10.25 18.47 -1.78
C ALA A 120 -10.45 19.74 -2.63
N VAL A 121 -10.48 20.92 -2.01
CA VAL A 121 -10.51 22.20 -2.74
C VAL A 121 -9.23 22.39 -3.51
N GLU A 122 -8.07 22.18 -2.87
CA GLU A 122 -6.77 22.37 -3.51
C GLU A 122 -6.56 21.44 -4.72
N LEU A 123 -6.97 20.17 -4.64
CA LEU A 123 -6.93 19.28 -5.81
C LEU A 123 -7.82 19.79 -6.95
N ARG A 124 -9.03 20.27 -6.66
CA ARG A 124 -9.95 20.80 -7.68
C ARG A 124 -9.43 22.08 -8.33
N GLU A 125 -8.81 22.98 -7.57
CA GLU A 125 -8.19 24.21 -8.09
C GLU A 125 -7.03 23.89 -9.05
N ARG A 126 -6.36 22.75 -8.86
CA ARG A 126 -5.36 22.20 -9.78
C ARG A 126 -5.96 21.42 -10.95
N GLY A 127 -7.29 21.34 -11.06
CA GLY A 127 -7.99 20.58 -12.10
C GLY A 127 -7.95 19.06 -11.93
N ILE A 128 -7.56 18.56 -10.75
CA ILE A 128 -7.45 17.14 -10.46
C ILE A 128 -8.82 16.60 -9.99
N PRO A 129 -9.40 15.59 -10.66
CA PRO A 129 -10.63 14.96 -10.22
C PRO A 129 -10.45 14.21 -8.90
N LEU A 130 -11.41 14.35 -7.99
CA LEU A 130 -11.42 13.54 -6.77
C LEU A 130 -11.87 12.12 -7.08
N ARG A 131 -11.13 11.15 -6.52
CA ARG A 131 -11.43 9.71 -6.54
C ARG A 131 -11.87 9.26 -5.15
N GLU A 132 -12.08 7.96 -4.97
CA GLU A 132 -12.43 7.38 -3.67
C GLU A 132 -11.25 7.48 -2.70
N VAL A 133 -10.04 7.18 -3.17
CA VAL A 133 -8.77 7.40 -2.46
C VAL A 133 -7.97 8.46 -3.19
N ASN A 134 -7.51 9.47 -2.45
CA ASN A 134 -6.78 10.60 -2.98
C ASN A 134 -5.46 10.80 -2.26
N LEU A 135 -4.50 11.40 -2.97
CA LEU A 135 -3.24 11.81 -2.40
C LEU A 135 -3.38 13.23 -1.82
N ARG A 136 -2.82 13.48 -0.64
CA ARG A 136 -2.83 14.83 -0.07
C ARG A 136 -2.03 15.80 -0.95
N PRO A 137 -2.55 17.01 -1.23
CA PRO A 137 -1.88 17.98 -2.10
C PRO A 137 -0.44 18.30 -1.70
N LYS A 138 -0.16 18.36 -0.39
CA LYS A 138 1.19 18.60 0.17
C LYS A 138 2.21 17.53 -0.22
N LYS A 139 1.77 16.34 -0.63
CA LYS A 139 2.63 15.24 -1.06
C LYS A 139 2.88 15.18 -2.56
N LEU A 140 2.12 15.94 -3.37
CA LEU A 140 2.31 15.96 -4.82
C LEU A 140 3.73 16.41 -5.20
N ALA A 141 4.30 17.37 -4.46
CA ALA A 141 5.67 17.84 -4.69
C ALA A 141 6.77 16.79 -4.37
N LYS A 142 6.43 15.69 -3.68
CA LYS A 142 7.36 14.59 -3.44
C LYS A 142 7.40 13.58 -4.59
N LEU A 143 6.38 13.59 -5.47
CA LEU A 143 6.32 12.64 -6.56
C LEU A 143 7.36 12.98 -7.64
N GLN A 144 7.95 11.93 -8.19
CA GLN A 144 8.78 12.03 -9.37
C GLN A 144 7.88 12.12 -10.61
N PRO A 145 8.07 13.12 -11.49
CA PRO A 145 7.28 13.24 -12.70
C PRO A 145 7.41 11.99 -13.58
N GLY A 146 6.28 11.45 -14.03
CA GLY A 146 6.20 10.41 -15.05
C GLY A 146 5.19 10.80 -16.14
N ALA A 147 5.15 10.06 -17.24
CA ALA A 147 4.29 10.41 -18.38
C ALA A 147 2.79 10.32 -18.01
N ASP A 148 2.37 9.20 -17.44
CA ASP A 148 0.98 8.94 -17.03
C ASP A 148 0.83 8.58 -15.55
N VAL A 149 1.93 8.16 -14.92
CA VAL A 149 2.00 7.74 -13.52
C VAL A 149 3.17 8.45 -12.87
N GLU A 150 2.88 9.21 -11.83
CA GLU A 150 3.87 9.83 -10.97
C GLU A 150 4.11 8.93 -9.76
N THR A 151 5.37 8.77 -9.37
CA THR A 151 5.75 7.83 -8.30
C THR A 151 6.60 8.46 -7.22
N TYR A 152 6.45 8.00 -5.99
CA TYR A 152 7.39 8.27 -4.91
C TYR A 152 7.84 6.95 -4.30
N THR A 153 9.13 6.87 -3.97
CA THR A 153 9.72 5.77 -3.24
C THR A 153 10.65 6.36 -2.19
N SER A 154 10.50 5.93 -0.93
CA SER A 154 11.39 6.37 0.15
C SER A 154 12.83 5.95 -0.13
N VAL A 155 13.80 6.75 0.32
CA VAL A 155 15.22 6.44 0.15
C VAL A 155 15.56 5.11 0.83
N GLY A 156 16.33 4.26 0.15
CA GLY A 156 16.76 2.96 0.66
C GLY A 156 15.70 1.85 0.56
N ALA A 157 14.50 2.15 0.06
CA ALA A 157 13.48 1.13 -0.17
C ALA A 157 13.88 0.17 -1.30
N ASP A 158 13.73 -1.12 -1.04
CA ASP A 158 13.88 -2.17 -2.04
C ASP A 158 12.62 -2.26 -2.91
N LEU A 159 12.70 -1.72 -4.13
CA LEU A 159 11.60 -1.75 -5.08
C LEU A 159 11.20 -3.17 -5.52
N ASN A 160 12.05 -4.18 -5.33
CA ASN A 160 11.70 -5.56 -5.65
C ASN A 160 10.52 -6.06 -4.82
N VAL A 161 10.30 -5.50 -3.61
CA VAL A 161 9.13 -5.81 -2.80
C VAL A 161 7.84 -5.44 -3.55
N ILE A 162 7.82 -4.25 -4.16
CA ILE A 162 6.67 -3.80 -4.95
C ILE A 162 6.55 -4.62 -6.24
N VAL A 163 7.66 -4.93 -6.92
CA VAL A 163 7.64 -5.80 -8.10
C VAL A 163 7.01 -7.15 -7.76
N PHE A 164 7.47 -7.77 -6.67
CA PHE A 164 6.96 -9.06 -6.19
C PHE A 164 5.46 -8.99 -5.87
N LEU A 165 5.04 -8.00 -5.08
CA LEU A 165 3.63 -7.79 -4.75
C LEU A 165 2.81 -7.61 -6.02
N SER A 166 3.32 -6.83 -6.98
CA SER A 166 2.58 -6.49 -8.19
C SER A 166 2.26 -7.66 -9.12
N GLY A 167 3.01 -8.76 -9.00
CA GLY A 167 2.71 -9.99 -9.71
C GLY A 167 1.55 -10.81 -9.13
N ARG A 168 1.11 -10.52 -7.89
CA ARG A 168 0.19 -11.40 -7.14
C ARG A 168 -0.90 -10.67 -6.34
N TRP A 169 -0.77 -9.38 -6.10
CA TRP A 169 -1.74 -8.60 -5.32
C TRP A 169 -3.00 -8.31 -6.15
N PRO A 170 -4.09 -7.81 -5.52
CA PRO A 170 -5.34 -7.55 -6.22
C PRO A 170 -5.41 -6.17 -6.88
N LEU A 171 -4.31 -5.42 -7.03
CA LEU A 171 -4.34 -4.07 -7.61
C LEU A 171 -4.11 -4.11 -9.13
N ASP A 172 -4.62 -3.10 -9.84
CA ASP A 172 -4.35 -2.91 -11.27
C ASP A 172 -2.92 -2.42 -11.55
N TYR A 173 -2.23 -1.91 -10.53
CA TYR A 173 -0.87 -1.41 -10.64
C TYR A 173 0.13 -2.54 -10.81
N VAL A 174 0.95 -2.46 -11.87
CA VAL A 174 2.05 -3.38 -12.15
C VAL A 174 3.32 -2.58 -12.34
N VAL A 175 4.36 -2.91 -11.59
CA VAL A 175 5.70 -2.33 -11.79
C VAL A 175 6.39 -3.09 -12.91
N ARG A 176 6.85 -2.37 -13.93
CA ARG A 176 7.59 -2.92 -15.08
C ARG A 176 9.07 -2.63 -14.97
#